data_AF-A0A368FYQ2-F1
#
_entry.id   AF-A0A368FYQ2-F1
#
_cell.length_a   1.000
_cell.length_b   1.000
_cell.length_c   1.000
_cell.angle_alpha   90.00
_cell.angle_beta   90.00
_cell.angle_gamma   90.00
#
_symmetry.space_group_name_H-M   'P 1'
#
loop_
_entity.id
_entity.type
_entity.pdbx_description
1 polymer ?
#
loop_
_entity_poly.entity_id
_entity_poly.type
_entity_poly.pdbx_seq_one_letter_code
_entity_poly.pdbx_strand_id
1 'polypeptide(L)' 'MEIALQDQSKGILYEGYTKAFRQCIFEEGDVVGKNERYEFRCDYDLECCGRTCCIPEAATIPLWLMIIFIILAAVLL' A
#
# COMPACT_ATOMS: atom_id res chain seq x y z
N MET A 1 12.24 -11.67 20.77
CA MET A 1 11.82 -11.27 19.42
C MET A 1 12.76 -11.97 18.45
N GLU A 2 12.32 -13.09 17.86
CA GLU A 2 13.10 -13.80 16.85
C GLU A 2 12.72 -13.26 15.47
N ILE A 3 13.69 -12.68 14.77
CA ILE A 3 13.52 -12.24 13.39
C ILE A 3 13.81 -13.47 12.53
N ALA A 4 12.77 -14.15 12.07
CA ALA A 4 12.92 -15.27 11.14
C ALA A 4 13.30 -14.70 9.76
N LEU A 5 14.61 -14.69 9.46
CA LEU A 5 15.11 -14.43 8.12
C LEU A 5 14.73 -15.61 7.23
N GLN A 6 14.00 -15.32 6.15
CA GLN A 6 13.52 -16.32 5.21
C GLN A 6 14.72 -16.97 4.50
N ASP A 7 14.83 -18.29 4.63
CA ASP A 7 15.99 -19.14 4.26
C ASP A 7 16.34 -19.13 2.74
N GLN A 8 15.53 -18.42 1.94
CA GLN A 8 15.71 -18.23 0.50
C GLN A 8 15.56 -16.77 0.05
N SER A 9 15.70 -15.81 0.96
CA SER A 9 15.77 -14.41 0.59
C SER A 9 17.05 -14.18 -0.23
N LYS A 10 16.92 -14.15 -1.56
CA LYS A 10 17.89 -13.49 -2.43
C LYS A 10 17.79 -12.02 -2.08
N GLY A 11 18.55 -11.60 -1.07
CA GLY A 11 18.58 -10.23 -0.58
C GLY A 11 18.53 -9.27 -1.76
N ILE A 12 17.52 -8.41 -1.77
CA ILE A 12 17.30 -7.45 -2.85
C ILE A 12 18.60 -6.65 -2.96
N LEU A 13 19.22 -6.67 -4.15
CA LEU A 13 20.38 -5.85 -4.45
C LEU A 13 19.98 -4.40 -4.16
N TYR A 14 20.54 -3.83 -3.10
CA TYR A 14 20.18 -2.50 -2.63
C TYR A 14 20.84 -1.47 -3.54
N GLU A 15 20.25 -1.22 -4.71
CA GLU A 15 20.46 0.04 -5.42
C GLU A 15 19.88 1.11 -4.50
N GLY A 16 20.74 1.80 -3.76
CA GLY A 16 20.34 2.77 -2.75
C GLY A 16 19.32 3.75 -3.32
N TYR A 17 18.22 3.95 -2.60
CA TYR A 17 17.18 4.89 -2.99
C TYR A 17 17.80 6.25 -3.30
N THR A 18 17.67 6.72 -4.53
CA THR A 18 18.16 8.04 -4.95
C THR A 18 17.28 9.19 -4.40
N LYS A 19 16.14 8.85 -3.80
CA LYS A 19 15.11 9.77 -3.26
C LYS A 19 14.64 9.28 -1.88
N ALA A 20 13.71 10.02 -1.26
CA ALA A 20 13.00 9.56 -0.06
C ALA A 20 12.30 8.22 -0.34
N PHE A 21 12.05 7.42 0.70
CA PHE A 21 11.36 6.13 0.58
C PHE A 21 10.14 6.11 1.50
N ARG A 22 9.11 5.36 1.11
CA ARG A 22 7.93 5.13 1.95
C ARG A 22 8.14 3.85 2.75
N GLN A 23 8.06 3.93 4.07
CA GLN A 23 8.14 2.74 4.93
C GLN A 23 6.73 2.14 5.09
N CYS A 24 6.58 0.87 4.72
CA CYS A 24 5.35 0.13 4.84
C CYS A 24 5.49 -0.89 5.98
N ILE A 25 4.56 -0.84 6.93
CA ILE A 25 4.45 -1.78 8.04
C ILE A 25 3.08 -2.43 7.93
N PHE A 26 3.06 -3.75 7.80
CA PHE A 26 1.85 -4.53 7.70
C PHE A 26 1.88 -5.65 8.73
N GLU A 27 0.80 -5.76 9.51
CA GLU A 27 0.65 -6.78 10.54
C GLU A 27 -0.52 -7.67 10.15
N GLU A 28 -0.28 -8.98 10.09
CA GLU A 28 -1.30 -9.98 9.78
C GLU A 28 -1.35 -11.00 10.91
N GLY A 29 -2.53 -11.14 11.50
CA GLY A 29 -2.77 -12.09 12.58
C GLY A 29 -3.14 -13.48 12.06
N ASP A 30 -2.92 -14.48 12.90
CA ASP A 30 -3.38 -15.86 12.69
C ASP A 30 -2.85 -16.56 11.42
N VAL A 31 -1.73 -16.09 10.88
CA VAL A 31 -1.02 -16.80 9.82
C VAL A 31 -0.31 -17.99 10.47
N VAL A 32 -0.87 -19.19 10.29
CA VAL A 32 -0.38 -20.44 10.90
C VAL A 32 -0.30 -20.33 12.44
N GLY A 33 -1.31 -19.69 13.06
CA GLY A 33 -1.39 -19.53 14.52
C GLY A 33 -0.34 -18.58 15.10
N LYS A 34 0.29 -17.74 14.26
CA LYS A 34 1.24 -16.71 14.66
C LYS A 34 0.84 -15.35 14.08
N ASN A 35 1.26 -14.29 14.76
CA ASN A 35 1.16 -12.93 14.24
C ASN A 35 2.43 -12.63 13.45
N GLU A 36 2.28 -12.29 12.18
CA GLU A 36 3.38 -11.93 11.30
C GLU A 36 3.38 -10.41 11.09
N ARG A 37 4.58 -9.83 11.16
CA ARG A 37 4.79 -8.41 10.85
C ARG A 37 5.76 -8.32 9.68
N TYR A 38 5.31 -7.65 8.63
CA TYR A 38 6.05 -7.37 7.42
C TYR A 38 6.46 -5.90 7.43
N GLU A 39 7.76 -5.64 7.30
CA GLU A 39 8.31 -4.31 7.26
C GLU A 39 9.24 -4.18 6.06
N PHE A 40 8.88 -3.29 5.13
CA PHE A 40 9.63 -3.09 3.89
C PHE A 40 9.54 -1.63 3.44
N ARG A 41 10.42 -1.25 2.53
CA ARG A 41 10.50 0.11 1.97
C ARG A 41 10.05 0.06 0.52
N CYS A 42 9.22 1.02 0.14
CA CYS A 42 8.78 1.25 -1.23
C CYS A 42 9.42 2.52 -1.79
N ASP A 43 9.53 2.59 -3.11
CA ASP A 43 9.81 3.85 -3.80
C ASP A 43 8.78 4.93 -3.39
N TYR A 44 9.18 6.19 -3.41
CA TYR A 44 8.34 7.33 -3.02
C TYR A 44 7.07 7.43 -3.87
N ASP A 45 7.18 7.06 -5.14
CA ASP A 45 6.09 7.16 -6.12
C ASP A 45 5.08 6.00 -6.01
N LEU A 46 5.33 5.02 -5.12
CA LEU A 46 4.48 3.86 -4.88
C LEU A 46 3.77 3.93 -3.52
N GLU A 47 2.67 3.19 -3.40
CA GLU A 47 1.87 3.08 -2.17
C GLU A 47 2.01 1.71 -1.49
N CYS A 48 1.68 1.67 -0.19
CA CYS A 48 1.68 0.46 0.62
C CYS A 48 0.38 -0.32 0.39
N CYS A 49 0.46 -1.41 -0.38
CA CYS A 49 -0.70 -2.21 -0.77
C CYS A 49 -0.62 -3.59 -0.10
N GLY A 50 -0.85 -3.59 1.22
CA GLY A 50 -0.70 -4.77 2.07
C GLY A 50 0.75 -5.23 2.16
N ARG A 51 1.06 -6.41 1.61
CA ARG A 51 2.39 -7.02 1.62
C ARG A 51 3.28 -6.60 0.43
N THR A 52 2.83 -5.68 -0.43
CA THR A 52 3.55 -5.26 -1.65
C THR A 52 3.49 -3.75 -1.86
N CYS A 53 4.42 -3.22 -2.66
CA CYS A 53 4.34 -1.86 -3.18
C CYS A 53 3.49 -1.87 -4.46
N CYS A 54 2.49 -1.00 -4.58
CA CYS A 54 1.71 -0.89 -5.81
C CYS A 54 1.62 0.56 -6.31
N ILE A 55 1.30 0.70 -7.60
CA ILE A 55 1.03 2.01 -8.20
C ILE A 55 -0.34 2.46 -7.67
N PRO A 56 -0.48 3.71 -7.17
CA PRO A 56 -1.77 4.21 -6.73
C PRO A 56 -2.79 4.11 -7.87
N GLU A 57 -3.81 3.27 -7.70
CA GLU A 57 -4.95 3.28 -8.61
C GLU A 57 -5.68 4.61 -8.47
N ALA A 58 -5.82 5.33 -9.58
CA ALA A 58 -6.62 6.55 -9.59
C ALA A 58 -8.04 6.19 -9.12
N ALA A 59 -8.52 6.85 -8.06
CA ALA A 59 -9.88 6.66 -7.58
C ALA A 59 -10.87 6.95 -8.72
N THR A 60 -11.40 5.90 -9.35
CA THR A 60 -12.40 6.04 -10.40
C THR A 60 -13.71 6.41 -9.73
N ILE A 61 -14.06 7.70 -9.79
CA ILE A 61 -15.38 8.14 -9.34
C ILE A 61 -16.40 7.56 -10.32
N PRO A 62 -17.33 6.70 -9.86
CA PRO A 62 -18.29 6.11 -10.76
C PRO A 62 -19.24 7.20 -11.28
N LEU A 63 -19.59 7.10 -12.57
CA LEU A 63 -20.32 8.15 -13.29
C LEU A 63 -21.65 8.55 -12.61
N TRP A 64 -22.32 7.60 -11.97
CA TRP A 64 -23.58 7.86 -11.25
C TRP A 64 -23.39 8.77 -10.03
N LEU A 65 -22.28 8.65 -9.29
CA LEU A 65 -21.97 9.56 -8.18
C LEU A 65 -21.76 10.99 -8.69
N MET A 66 -21.08 11.14 -9.83
CA MET A 66 -20.88 12.43 -10.47
C MET A 66 -22.23 13.08 -10.85
N ILE A 67 -23.17 12.31 -11.40
CA ILE A 67 -24.52 12.79 -11.75
C ILE A 67 -25.29 13.27 -10.51
N ILE A 68 -25.23 12.52 -9.40
CA ILE A 68 -25.90 12.92 -8.15
C ILE A 68 -25.36 14.26 -7.64
N PHE A 69 -24.05 14.48 -7.66
CA PHE A 69 -23.46 15.75 -7.22
C PHE A 69 -23.90 16.93 -8.10
N ILE A 70 -24.03 16.73 -9.40
CA ILE A 70 -24.52 17.77 -10.32
C ILE A 70 -25.98 18.14 -9.99
N ILE A 71 -26.84 17.14 -9.75
CA ILE A 71 -28.24 17.37 -9.37
C ILE A 71 -28.34 18.11 -8.04
N LEU A 72 -27.57 17.66 -7.03
CA LEU A 72 -27.52 18.32 -5.73
C LEU A 72 -27.09 19.79 -5.84
N ALA A 73 -26.06 20.07 -6.64
CA ALA A 73 -25.61 21.44 -6.88
C ALA A 73 -26.68 22.30 -7.55
N ALA A 74 -27.46 21.74 -8.49
CA ALA A 74 -28.55 22.45 -9.16
C ALA A 74 -29.76 22.71 -8.25
N VAL A 75 -30.02 21.87 -7.25
CA VAL A 75 -31.14 22.03 -6.29
C VAL A 75 -30.81 23.01 -5.17
N LEU A 76 -29.52 23.13 -4.80
CA LEU A 76 -29.05 24.02 -3.75
C LEU A 76 -28.76 25.46 -4.22
N LEU A 77 -28.85 25.72 -5.53
CA LEU A 77 -28.68 27.01 -6.19
C LEU A 77 -30.02 27.74 -6.37
#